data_AF-A0A453JXF7-F1
#
_entry.id   AF-A0A453JXF7-F1
#
_cell.length_a   1.000
_cell.length_b   1.000
_cell.length_c   1.000
_cell.angle_alpha   90.00
_cell.angle_beta   90.00
_cell.angle_gamma   90.00
#
_symmetry.space_group_name_H-M   'P 1'
#
loop_
_entity.id
_entity.type
_entity.pdbx_description
1 polymer ?
#
loop_
_entity_poly.entity_id
_entity_poly.type
_entity_poly.pdbx_seq_one_letter_code
_entity_poly.pdbx_strand_id
1 'polypeptide(L)'
;MNIFQEVVAQLEQALLDFPYNELDISDEVREQVELVHAQLKRAKERVDMPDDEFYNDLISLYNKTYDPSAELAILERLSEKLHLMTITDLTQESLALHEMVASGGGQDPGEHIEKLSMLLKKIKDFVQTNNPEMGPPMASKIMDTSGDQKSVIVPDEFRCPISLELMKDPVIVATGQTYERSCIEKWLASGHHTCPTTQQRMANTTLTANYVLRSLISQWCETNGIEAPKRSSQPNKPMPACSSSERANIDALLSKLCSPDPEEQRSAAAELRLLAKRNAHNRLCIAEAGAIPLLLSLLSSSDLRTQEHAVTALLNLSIHEDNKASIMSSGAVPSVVHVLKNGSMEARENAAATLFSLSVVDEYKVMIGGTGAIPALVVLLSEGSQRGKKDAAAALFNLCIYQGNKGSYRGSRACSCACRVARKWVTEKQRECCSCDAASVQRRATACAFSPCA
;
A
#
# COMPACT_ATOMS: atom_id res chain seq x y z
N MET A 1 -14.90 22.20 -13.44
CA MET A 1 -13.89 23.21 -13.05
C MET A 1 -14.17 23.88 -11.69
N ASN A 2 -15.42 23.96 -11.19
CA ASN A 2 -15.77 24.68 -9.93
C ASN A 2 -15.54 23.95 -8.59
N ILE A 3 -15.61 22.62 -8.52
CA ILE A 3 -15.56 21.86 -7.25
C ILE A 3 -14.22 22.06 -6.50
N PHE A 4 -13.12 22.26 -7.23
CA PHE A 4 -11.80 22.47 -6.63
C PHE A 4 -11.71 23.78 -5.85
N GLN A 5 -12.26 24.87 -6.40
CA GLN A 5 -12.27 26.17 -5.74
C GLN A 5 -13.16 26.16 -4.49
N GLU A 6 -14.28 25.44 -4.58
CA GLU A 6 -15.22 25.25 -3.47
C GLU A 6 -14.57 24.46 -2.32
N VAL A 7 -13.85 23.38 -2.63
CA VAL A 7 -13.12 22.58 -1.64
C VAL A 7 -11.93 23.34 -1.03
N VAL A 8 -11.18 24.11 -1.82
CA VAL A 8 -10.08 24.96 -1.32
C VAL A 8 -10.62 26.05 -0.40
N ALA A 9 -11.73 26.69 -0.76
CA ALA A 9 -12.39 27.68 0.07
C ALA A 9 -12.91 27.08 1.38
N GLN A 10 -13.50 25.87 1.33
CA GLN A 10 -13.98 25.16 2.52
C GLN A 10 -12.83 24.74 3.45
N LEU A 11 -11.70 24.27 2.90
CA LEU A 11 -10.51 23.91 3.68
C LEU A 11 -9.83 25.12 4.31
N GLU A 12 -9.71 26.24 3.59
CA GLU A 12 -9.21 27.50 4.12
C GLU A 12 -10.10 27.99 5.27
N GLN A 13 -11.42 27.99 5.06
CA GLN A 13 -12.40 28.41 6.07
C GLN A 13 -12.35 27.51 7.32
N ALA A 14 -12.33 26.19 7.13
CA ALA A 14 -12.28 25.22 8.23
C ALA A 14 -10.98 25.32 9.06
N LEU A 15 -9.87 25.71 8.42
CA LEU A 15 -8.62 25.99 9.13
C LEU A 15 -8.67 27.37 9.78
N LEU A 16 -9.30 28.39 9.20
CA LEU A 16 -9.41 29.72 9.83
C LEU A 16 -10.29 29.69 11.09
N ASP A 17 -11.35 28.88 11.06
CA ASP A 17 -12.32 28.77 12.16
C ASP A 17 -11.82 27.90 13.32
N PHE A 18 -10.62 27.32 13.21
CA PHE A 18 -10.05 26.45 14.23
C PHE A 18 -9.30 27.28 15.29
N PRO A 19 -9.63 27.18 16.60
CA PRO A 19 -9.06 28.03 17.63
C PRO A 19 -7.67 27.53 18.05
N TYR A 20 -6.66 27.76 17.20
CA TYR A 20 -5.27 27.33 17.46
C TYR A 20 -4.66 27.94 18.74
N ASN A 21 -5.13 29.13 19.14
CA ASN A 21 -4.64 29.82 20.33
C ASN A 21 -5.10 29.17 21.65
N GLU A 22 -6.10 28.28 21.61
CA GLU A 22 -6.61 27.56 22.77
C GLU A 22 -6.00 26.15 22.88
N LEU A 23 -5.18 25.75 21.91
CA LEU A 23 -4.51 24.47 21.89
C LEU A 23 -3.06 24.66 22.34
N ASP A 24 -2.63 23.81 23.28
CA ASP A 24 -1.24 23.78 23.76
C ASP A 24 -0.34 23.08 22.73
N ILE A 25 -0.23 23.70 21.54
CA ILE A 25 0.57 23.23 20.41
C ILE A 25 1.95 23.89 20.40
N SER A 26 2.99 23.13 20.04
CA SER A 26 4.35 23.65 19.96
C SER A 26 4.49 24.72 18.87
N ASP A 27 5.50 25.58 19.02
CA ASP A 27 5.77 26.65 18.05
C ASP A 27 6.05 26.11 16.64
N GLU A 28 6.65 24.93 16.52
CA GLU A 28 6.81 24.26 15.22
C GLU A 28 5.48 23.86 14.57
N VAL A 29 4.48 23.47 15.37
CA VAL A 29 3.15 23.13 14.86
C VAL A 29 2.43 24.39 14.39
N ARG A 30 2.58 25.49 15.13
CA ARG A 30 2.04 26.80 14.77
C ARG A 30 2.59 27.30 13.43
N GLU A 31 3.92 27.27 13.25
CA GLU A 31 4.57 27.65 11.99
C GLU A 31 4.10 26.80 10.81
N GLN A 32 3.82 25.52 11.04
CA GLN A 32 3.36 24.63 9.99
C GLN A 32 1.91 24.85 9.60
N VAL A 33 1.04 25.15 10.58
CA VAL A 33 -0.35 25.56 10.32
C VAL A 33 -0.37 26.85 9.50
N GLU A 34 0.47 27.83 9.85
CA GLU A 34 0.64 29.05 9.08
C GLU A 34 1.14 28.78 7.66
N LEU A 35 2.04 27.81 7.47
CA LEU A 35 2.55 27.42 6.17
C LEU A 35 1.47 26.73 5.31
N VAL A 36 0.57 25.94 5.92
CA VAL A 36 -0.59 25.36 5.22
C VAL A 36 -1.58 26.45 4.83
N HIS A 37 -1.88 27.39 5.73
CA HIS A 37 -2.68 28.58 5.42
C HIS A 37 -2.09 29.37 4.25
N ALA A 38 -0.78 29.60 4.26
CA ALA A 38 -0.09 30.29 3.17
C ALA A 38 -0.16 29.52 1.84
N GLN A 39 -0.11 28.18 1.86
CA GLN A 39 -0.24 27.37 0.65
C GLN A 39 -1.67 27.32 0.10
N LEU A 40 -2.69 27.27 0.97
CA LEU A 40 -4.10 27.31 0.56
C LEU A 40 -4.47 28.67 -0.01
N LYS A 41 -3.99 29.75 0.63
CA LYS A 41 -4.11 31.11 0.10
C LYS A 41 -3.42 31.25 -1.27
N ARG A 42 -2.20 30.75 -1.42
CA ARG A 42 -1.52 30.71 -2.73
C ARG A 42 -2.24 29.83 -3.76
N ALA A 43 -2.89 28.74 -3.36
CA ALA A 43 -3.66 27.87 -4.25
C ALA A 43 -4.98 28.51 -4.72
N LYS A 44 -5.55 29.39 -3.91
CA LYS A 44 -6.67 30.27 -4.28
C LYS A 44 -6.23 31.39 -5.25
N GLU A 45 -5.01 31.89 -5.09
CA GLU A 45 -4.44 32.96 -5.92
C GLU A 45 -3.82 32.44 -7.24
N ARG A 46 -3.40 31.17 -7.31
CA ARG A 46 -2.89 30.52 -8.54
C ARG A 46 -4.03 30.11 -9.48
N VAL A 47 -4.54 31.08 -10.22
CA VAL A 47 -5.18 30.85 -11.51
C VAL A 47 -4.06 30.60 -12.53
N ASP A 48 -3.69 29.35 -12.76
CA ASP A 48 -2.88 29.02 -13.95
C ASP A 48 -3.80 28.99 -15.17
N MET A 49 -3.99 30.16 -15.80
CA MET A 49 -4.25 30.28 -17.23
C MET A 49 -2.87 30.50 -17.85
N PRO A 50 -2.18 29.49 -18.40
CA PRO A 50 -2.57 28.88 -19.69
C PRO A 50 -2.14 27.40 -19.86
N ASP A 51 -3.00 26.50 -20.35
CA ASP A 51 -2.50 25.33 -21.10
C ASP A 51 -3.53 24.69 -22.05
N ASP A 52 -4.56 25.45 -22.44
CA ASP A 52 -5.45 25.03 -23.52
C ASP A 52 -4.66 24.85 -24.83
N GLU A 53 -3.64 25.68 -25.09
CA GLU A 53 -2.78 25.57 -26.27
C GLU A 53 -1.95 24.28 -26.27
N PHE A 54 -1.34 23.91 -25.14
CA PHE A 54 -0.57 22.67 -25.02
C PHE A 54 -1.46 21.42 -25.12
N TYR A 55 -2.63 21.47 -24.51
CA TYR A 55 -3.63 20.42 -24.61
C TYR A 55 -4.14 20.26 -26.05
N ASN A 56 -4.41 21.38 -26.74
CA ASN A 56 -4.83 21.38 -28.14
C ASN A 56 -3.71 20.91 -29.08
N ASP A 57 -2.45 21.25 -28.80
CA ASP A 57 -1.27 20.81 -29.56
C ASP A 57 -1.07 19.29 -29.49
N LEU A 58 -1.21 18.71 -28.29
CA LEU A 58 -1.16 17.25 -28.09
C LEU A 58 -2.33 16.53 -28.78
N ILE A 59 -3.54 17.10 -28.74
CA ILE A 59 -4.71 16.54 -29.43
C ILE A 59 -4.61 16.69 -30.96
N SER A 60 -3.97 17.76 -31.45
CA SER A 60 -3.78 18.01 -32.87
C SER A 60 -2.84 16.96 -33.50
N LEU A 61 -1.72 16.63 -32.83
CA LEU A 61 -0.83 15.54 -33.25
C LEU A 61 -1.49 14.16 -33.19
N TYR A 62 -2.52 14.02 -32.35
CA TYR A 62 -3.26 12.78 -32.13
C TYR A 62 -4.30 12.51 -33.24
N ASN A 63 -5.03 13.53 -33.71
CA ASN A 63 -6.17 13.35 -34.63
C ASN A 63 -5.81 13.36 -36.13
N LYS A 64 -4.52 13.43 -36.51
CA LYS A 64 -4.02 13.34 -37.91
C LYS A 64 -4.78 14.22 -38.93
N THR A 65 -5.08 15.48 -38.61
CA THR A 65 -5.70 16.41 -39.55
C THR A 65 -4.72 17.50 -40.03
N TYR A 66 -4.15 17.25 -41.21
CA TYR A 66 -3.54 18.16 -42.22
C TYR A 66 -2.38 19.13 -41.88
N ASP A 67 -1.56 19.31 -42.94
CA ASP A 67 -0.35 20.14 -43.18
C ASP A 67 0.98 19.76 -42.47
N PRO A 68 1.95 19.17 -43.20
CA PRO A 68 3.29 18.85 -42.69
C PRO A 68 4.06 20.04 -42.08
N SER A 69 3.79 21.28 -42.50
CA SER A 69 4.48 22.44 -41.92
C SER A 69 3.94 22.82 -40.54
N ALA A 70 2.64 22.60 -40.30
CA ALA A 70 2.01 22.85 -39.00
C ALA A 70 2.42 21.79 -37.97
N GLU A 71 2.60 20.54 -38.41
CA GLU A 71 3.11 19.45 -37.56
C GLU A 71 4.53 19.75 -37.06
N LEU A 72 5.39 20.32 -37.91
CA LEU A 72 6.76 20.70 -37.54
C LEU A 72 6.78 21.79 -36.45
N ALA A 73 5.95 22.83 -36.60
CA ALA A 73 5.85 23.92 -35.62
C ALA A 73 5.24 23.45 -34.28
N ILE A 74 4.32 22.48 -34.31
CA ILE A 74 3.76 21.88 -33.10
C ILE A 74 4.81 21.00 -32.41
N LEU A 75 5.57 20.21 -33.16
CA LEU A 75 6.64 19.37 -32.61
C LEU A 75 7.76 20.20 -31.98
N GLU A 76 8.13 21.32 -32.60
CA GLU A 76 9.09 22.28 -32.03
C GLU A 76 8.60 22.84 -30.69
N ARG A 77 7.39 23.42 -30.64
CA ARG A 77 6.79 23.94 -29.39
C ARG A 77 6.67 22.89 -28.30
N LEU A 78 6.21 21.69 -28.66
CA LEU A 78 6.04 20.61 -27.69
C LEU A 78 7.37 20.09 -27.18
N SER A 79 8.36 19.95 -28.06
CA SER A 79 9.70 19.55 -27.67
C SER A 79 10.30 20.58 -26.69
N GLU A 80 10.16 21.87 -26.95
CA GLU A 80 10.65 22.94 -26.06
C GLU A 80 9.92 22.95 -24.71
N LYS A 81 8.58 22.88 -24.72
CA LYS A 81 7.76 22.83 -23.51
C LYS A 81 7.99 21.57 -22.67
N LEU A 82 8.26 20.44 -23.31
CA LEU A 82 8.56 19.16 -22.65
C LEU A 82 10.06 18.99 -22.33
N HIS A 83 10.91 19.93 -22.73
CA HIS A 83 12.36 19.86 -22.61
C HIS A 83 12.99 18.60 -23.23
N LEU A 84 12.43 18.14 -24.36
CA LEU A 84 12.93 17.00 -25.14
C LEU A 84 13.79 17.45 -26.31
N MET A 85 14.89 18.15 -26.00
CA MET A 85 15.75 18.78 -27.01
C MET A 85 16.92 17.88 -27.45
N THR A 86 17.30 16.89 -26.64
CA THR A 86 18.49 16.08 -26.89
C THR A 86 18.19 14.58 -27.00
N ILE A 87 19.10 13.84 -27.63
CA ILE A 87 19.04 12.38 -27.70
C ILE A 87 19.07 11.78 -26.29
N THR A 88 19.81 12.39 -25.35
CA THR A 88 19.85 11.97 -23.96
C THR A 88 18.49 12.08 -23.28
N ASP A 89 17.78 13.20 -23.44
CA ASP A 89 16.44 13.41 -22.86
C ASP A 89 15.45 12.37 -23.42
N LEU A 90 15.52 12.14 -24.73
CA LEU A 90 14.67 11.16 -25.42
C LEU A 90 14.98 9.72 -25.00
N THR A 91 16.26 9.37 -24.77
CA THR A 91 16.64 8.05 -24.27
C THR A 91 16.20 7.83 -22.83
N GLN A 92 16.28 8.86 -21.99
CA GLN A 92 15.81 8.78 -20.60
C GLN A 92 14.29 8.62 -20.53
N GLU A 93 13.53 9.39 -21.30
CA GLU A 93 12.08 9.23 -21.36
C GLU A 93 11.65 7.91 -22.00
N SER A 94 12.40 7.42 -23.01
CA SER A 94 12.15 6.10 -23.60
C SER A 94 12.41 4.96 -22.60
N LEU A 95 13.42 5.09 -21.75
CA LEU A 95 13.73 4.12 -20.70
C LEU A 95 12.68 4.19 -19.57
N ALA A 96 12.27 5.39 -19.17
CA ALA A 96 11.22 5.58 -18.18
C ALA A 96 9.88 4.99 -18.66
N LEU A 97 9.53 5.20 -19.93
CA LEU A 97 8.33 4.61 -20.53
C LEU A 97 8.41 3.08 -20.61
N HIS A 98 9.59 2.52 -20.92
CA HIS A 98 9.81 1.06 -20.93
C HIS A 98 9.75 0.45 -19.53
N GLU A 99 10.28 1.15 -18.52
CA GLU A 99 10.17 0.76 -17.11
C GLU A 99 8.72 0.81 -16.61
N MET A 100 7.93 1.77 -17.08
CA MET A 100 6.48 1.83 -16.81
C MET A 100 5.71 0.65 -17.41
N VAL A 101 6.10 0.15 -18.58
CA VAL A 101 5.53 -1.06 -19.19
C VAL A 101 5.98 -2.32 -18.46
N ALA A 102 7.27 -2.42 -18.11
CA ALA A 102 7.83 -3.57 -17.40
C ALA A 102 7.28 -3.71 -15.97
N SER A 103 6.98 -2.60 -15.30
CA SER A 103 6.34 -2.56 -13.98
C SER A 103 4.84 -2.90 -14.00
N GLY A 104 4.24 -2.95 -15.20
CA GLY A 104 2.82 -3.21 -15.44
C GLY A 104 2.47 -4.69 -15.54
N GLY A 105 2.91 -5.53 -14.61
CA GLY A 105 2.30 -6.84 -14.32
C GLY A 105 1.93 -7.79 -15.48
N GLY A 106 2.63 -7.74 -16.62
CA GLY A 106 2.44 -8.67 -17.74
C GLY A 106 1.09 -8.57 -18.49
N GLN A 107 0.32 -7.50 -18.30
CA GLN A 107 -0.90 -7.25 -19.06
C GLN A 107 -0.62 -6.25 -20.19
N ASP A 108 -1.22 -6.51 -21.36
CA ASP A 108 -1.10 -5.74 -22.62
C ASP A 108 -0.89 -4.22 -22.39
N PRO A 109 0.13 -3.58 -23.00
CA PRO A 109 0.40 -2.16 -22.81
C PRO A 109 -0.82 -1.36 -23.27
N GLY A 110 -1.64 -0.89 -22.32
CA GLY A 110 -2.92 -0.28 -22.66
C GLY A 110 -2.78 0.83 -23.72
N GLU A 111 -3.86 1.06 -24.49
CA GLU A 111 -3.95 1.97 -25.64
C GLU A 111 -3.27 3.34 -25.45
N HIS A 112 -3.21 3.85 -24.22
CA HIS A 112 -2.54 5.10 -23.87
C HIS A 112 -1.00 5.05 -23.91
N ILE A 113 -0.39 3.91 -23.59
CA ILE A 113 1.07 3.73 -23.62
C ILE A 113 1.56 3.64 -25.07
N GLU A 114 0.83 2.95 -25.94
CA GLU A 114 1.12 2.93 -27.37
C GLU A 114 1.04 4.35 -27.97
N LYS A 115 0.03 5.13 -27.56
CA LYS A 115 -0.12 6.53 -27.97
C LYS A 115 1.04 7.42 -27.50
N LEU A 116 1.49 7.26 -26.26
CA LEU A 116 2.66 7.97 -25.74
C LEU A 116 3.95 7.54 -26.45
N SER A 117 4.10 6.25 -26.76
CA SER A 117 5.23 5.72 -27.54
C SER A 117 5.28 6.33 -28.95
N MET A 118 4.12 6.47 -29.59
CA MET A 118 4.00 7.08 -30.91
C MET A 118 4.37 8.58 -30.89
N LEU A 119 3.93 9.33 -29.87
CA LEU A 119 4.28 10.74 -29.72
C LEU A 119 5.77 10.93 -29.45
N LEU A 120 6.36 10.14 -28.55
CA LEU A 120 7.79 10.18 -28.26
C LEU A 120 8.63 9.82 -29.49
N LYS A 121 8.16 8.87 -30.31
CA LYS A 121 8.80 8.54 -31.59
C LYS A 121 8.77 9.71 -32.58
N LYS A 122 7.64 10.42 -32.72
CA LYS A 122 7.55 11.61 -33.59
C LYS A 122 8.50 12.73 -33.16
N ILE A 123 8.58 12.99 -31.85
CA ILE A 123 9.51 14.00 -31.30
C ILE A 123 10.96 13.55 -31.52
N LYS A 124 11.26 12.24 -31.35
CA LYS A 124 12.59 11.68 -31.62
C LYS A 124 13.00 11.83 -33.09
N ASP A 125 12.11 11.52 -34.02
CA ASP A 125 12.39 11.65 -35.46
C ASP A 125 12.63 13.13 -35.85
N PHE A 126 11.91 14.07 -35.24
CA PHE A 126 12.14 15.53 -35.39
C PHE A 126 13.49 15.99 -34.82
N VAL A 127 13.84 15.59 -33.60
CA VAL A 127 15.11 15.98 -32.96
C VAL A 127 16.32 15.37 -33.69
N GLN A 128 16.19 14.14 -34.21
CA GLN A 128 17.25 13.46 -34.97
C GLN A 128 17.45 14.06 -36.38
N THR A 129 16.39 14.60 -37.00
CA THR A 129 16.51 15.29 -38.29
C THR A 129 17.16 16.68 -38.16
N ASN A 130 17.04 17.32 -37.00
CA ASN A 130 17.64 18.63 -36.71
C ASN A 130 19.07 18.59 -36.12
N ASN A 131 19.59 17.42 -35.70
CA ASN A 131 20.94 17.25 -35.14
C ASN A 131 21.67 16.03 -35.76
N PRO A 132 22.44 16.20 -36.86
CA PRO A 132 23.06 15.08 -37.58
C PRO A 132 24.45 14.62 -37.08
N GLU A 133 24.99 15.14 -35.98
CA GLU A 133 26.34 14.76 -35.52
C GLU A 133 26.35 13.67 -34.42
N MET A 134 27.15 12.63 -34.71
CA MET A 134 27.48 11.42 -33.94
C MET A 134 26.53 10.22 -34.06
N GLY A 135 26.99 9.25 -34.87
CA GLY A 135 26.33 7.98 -35.17
C GLY A 135 26.34 6.93 -34.04
N PRO A 136 25.88 5.71 -34.34
CA PRO A 136 25.51 4.71 -33.33
C PRO A 136 26.74 4.10 -32.61
N PRO A 137 26.67 3.79 -31.30
CA PRO A 137 27.73 3.02 -30.64
C PRO A 137 27.68 1.56 -31.07
N MET A 138 28.87 1.02 -31.30
CA MET A 138 29.18 -0.31 -31.81
C MET A 138 28.46 -1.42 -31.05
N ALA A 139 27.75 -2.27 -31.81
CA ALA A 139 27.48 -3.64 -31.40
C ALA A 139 28.81 -4.39 -31.26
N SER A 140 29.22 -4.67 -30.03
CA SER A 140 30.35 -5.55 -29.74
C SER A 140 29.98 -6.99 -30.09
N LYS A 141 30.49 -7.42 -31.25
CA LYS A 141 30.62 -8.79 -31.71
C LYS A 141 31.33 -9.64 -30.65
N ILE A 142 30.72 -10.75 -30.22
CA ILE A 142 31.46 -11.93 -29.74
C ILE A 142 30.87 -13.13 -30.47
N MET A 143 31.68 -13.78 -31.31
CA MET A 143 31.41 -15.10 -31.89
C MET A 143 32.25 -16.16 -31.16
N ASP A 144 31.57 -17.25 -30.81
CA ASP A 144 31.96 -18.65 -30.70
C ASP A 144 33.20 -19.09 -29.91
N THR A 145 33.00 -20.05 -28.99
CA THR A 145 33.23 -21.48 -29.30
C THR A 145 32.81 -22.40 -28.14
N SER A 146 32.35 -23.61 -28.50
CA SER A 146 32.34 -24.88 -27.74
C SER A 146 31.49 -24.99 -26.46
N GLY A 147 30.61 -25.99 -26.46
CA GLY A 147 29.79 -26.37 -25.33
C GLY A 147 30.60 -26.96 -24.18
N ASP A 148 30.28 -26.50 -22.97
CA ASP A 148 30.26 -27.32 -21.78
C ASP A 148 29.33 -26.64 -20.75
N GLN A 149 28.70 -27.42 -19.88
CA GLN A 149 27.63 -26.97 -18.97
C GLN A 149 28.03 -25.72 -18.16
N LYS A 150 27.43 -24.55 -18.44
CA LYS A 150 27.57 -23.37 -17.57
C LYS A 150 26.82 -23.64 -16.26
N SER A 151 27.55 -24.04 -15.23
CA SER A 151 27.08 -23.97 -13.86
C SER A 151 26.75 -22.51 -13.53
N VAL A 152 25.49 -22.24 -13.18
CA VAL A 152 25.09 -20.91 -12.71
C VAL A 152 25.80 -20.66 -11.37
N ILE A 153 26.73 -19.70 -11.35
CA ILE A 153 27.47 -19.35 -10.14
C ILE A 153 26.57 -18.43 -9.28
N VAL A 154 26.08 -18.94 -8.16
CA VAL A 154 25.31 -18.14 -7.18
C VAL A 154 26.25 -17.12 -6.50
N PRO A 155 25.93 -15.81 -6.50
CA PRO A 155 26.67 -14.78 -5.77
C PRO A 155 26.76 -15.06 -4.26
N ASP A 156 27.90 -14.75 -3.65
CA ASP A 156 28.15 -15.01 -2.22
C ASP A 156 27.16 -14.29 -1.29
N GLU A 157 26.65 -13.13 -1.71
CA GLU A 157 25.64 -12.35 -0.98
C GLU A 157 24.28 -13.08 -0.85
N PHE A 158 24.02 -14.06 -1.72
CA PHE A 158 22.80 -14.86 -1.74
C PHE A 158 22.97 -16.22 -1.07
N ARG A 159 24.20 -16.55 -0.65
CA ARG A 159 24.53 -17.80 0.02
C ARG A 159 24.45 -17.65 1.53
N CYS A 160 23.92 -18.68 2.19
CA CYS A 160 23.95 -18.76 3.64
C CYS A 160 25.40 -19.02 4.09
N PRO A 161 25.98 -18.22 5.00
CA PRO A 161 27.35 -18.46 5.45
C PRO A 161 27.55 -19.77 6.24
N ILE A 162 26.47 -20.44 6.68
CA ILE A 162 26.53 -21.74 7.37
C ILE A 162 26.49 -22.90 6.37
N SER A 163 25.54 -22.91 5.42
CA SER A 163 25.37 -24.01 4.47
C SER A 163 26.10 -23.81 3.15
N LEU A 164 26.51 -22.58 2.83
CA LEU A 164 27.07 -22.14 1.55
C LEU A 164 26.13 -22.33 0.34
N GLU A 165 24.86 -22.63 0.62
CA GLU A 165 23.78 -22.79 -0.34
C GLU A 165 22.96 -21.50 -0.47
N LEU A 166 22.24 -21.37 -1.59
CA LEU A 166 21.31 -20.26 -1.84
C LEU A 166 20.26 -20.17 -0.71
N MET A 167 20.11 -19.00 -0.10
CA MET A 167 19.12 -18.75 0.95
C MET A 167 17.70 -18.76 0.40
N LYS A 168 16.80 -19.54 1.02
CA LYS A 168 15.38 -19.60 0.70
C LYS A 168 14.57 -18.70 1.64
N ASP A 169 14.94 -18.67 2.91
CA ASP A 169 14.35 -17.79 3.92
C ASP A 169 15.46 -17.04 4.70
N PRO A 170 16.01 -15.96 4.13
CA PRO A 170 17.08 -15.20 4.76
C PRO A 170 16.57 -14.49 6.02
N VAL A 171 17.25 -14.69 7.15
CA VAL A 171 16.98 -14.08 8.46
C VAL A 171 18.21 -13.41 9.04
N ILE A 172 18.01 -12.28 9.69
CA ILE A 172 19.04 -11.45 10.32
C ILE A 172 19.09 -11.78 11.82
N VAL A 173 20.30 -12.03 12.32
CA VAL A 173 20.59 -12.18 13.75
C VAL A 173 20.98 -10.84 14.38
N ALA A 174 21.08 -10.79 15.72
CA ALA A 174 21.44 -9.58 16.49
C ALA A 174 22.71 -8.85 16.01
N THR A 175 23.65 -9.59 15.42
CA THR A 175 24.92 -9.06 14.90
C THR A 175 24.80 -8.45 13.50
N GLY A 176 23.60 -8.43 12.90
CA GLY A 176 23.35 -7.90 11.56
C GLY A 176 23.69 -8.86 10.41
N GLN A 177 24.23 -10.04 10.71
CA GLN A 177 24.52 -11.07 9.71
C GLN A 177 23.24 -11.80 9.27
N THR A 178 23.20 -12.19 7.99
CA THR A 178 22.05 -12.90 7.41
C THR A 178 22.38 -14.37 7.20
N TYR A 179 21.46 -15.25 7.57
CA TYR A 179 21.55 -16.70 7.43
C TYR A 179 20.26 -17.28 6.86
N GLU A 180 20.31 -18.48 6.33
CA GLU A 180 19.11 -19.29 6.13
C GLU A 180 18.48 -19.63 7.48
N ARG A 181 17.17 -19.39 7.63
CA ARG A 181 16.42 -19.63 8.87
C ARG A 181 16.71 -21.00 9.47
N SER A 182 16.57 -22.05 8.68
CA SER A 182 16.70 -23.42 9.17
C SER A 182 18.12 -23.73 9.67
N CYS A 183 19.15 -23.10 9.10
CA CYS A 183 20.54 -23.27 9.51
C CYS A 183 20.82 -22.59 10.85
N ILE A 184 20.37 -21.33 11.00
CA ILE A 184 20.64 -20.57 12.22
C ILE A 184 19.76 -21.04 13.39
N GLU A 185 18.53 -21.50 13.14
CA GLU A 185 17.68 -22.10 14.17
C GLU A 185 18.30 -23.39 14.72
N LYS A 186 18.87 -24.25 13.85
CA LYS A 186 19.62 -25.44 14.30
C LYS A 186 20.85 -25.07 15.11
N TRP A 187 21.62 -24.06 14.68
CA TRP A 187 22.79 -23.56 15.40
C TRP A 187 22.44 -23.08 16.81
N LEU A 188 21.35 -22.31 16.94
CA LEU A 188 20.84 -21.86 18.24
C LEU A 188 20.30 -23.01 19.09
N ALA A 189 19.60 -23.97 18.49
CA ALA A 189 19.07 -25.15 19.18
C ALA A 189 20.18 -26.08 19.71
N SER A 190 21.35 -26.10 19.09
CA SER A 190 22.56 -26.78 19.59
C SER A 190 23.21 -26.11 20.80
N GLY A 191 22.63 -25.02 21.32
CA GLY A 191 23.10 -24.32 22.53
C GLY A 191 24.17 -23.26 22.26
N HIS A 192 24.41 -22.91 21.00
CA HIS A 192 25.35 -21.84 20.65
C HIS A 192 24.67 -20.47 20.75
N HIS A 193 25.29 -19.55 21.48
CA HIS A 193 24.83 -18.16 21.64
C HIS A 193 25.74 -17.15 20.92
N THR A 194 26.52 -17.61 19.95
CA THR A 194 27.46 -16.80 19.17
C THR A 194 27.05 -16.78 17.70
N CYS A 195 27.33 -15.66 17.05
CA CYS A 195 27.18 -15.53 15.60
C CYS A 195 28.20 -16.44 14.89
N PRO A 196 27.78 -17.36 14.00
CA PRO A 196 28.70 -18.28 13.32
C PRO A 196 29.84 -17.58 12.57
N THR A 197 29.56 -16.43 11.95
CA THR A 197 30.51 -15.73 11.09
C THR A 197 31.39 -14.74 11.86
N THR A 198 30.80 -13.96 12.77
CA THR A 198 31.53 -12.91 13.50
C THR A 198 32.09 -13.39 14.84
N GLN A 199 31.70 -14.59 15.30
CA GLN A 199 32.00 -15.16 16.63
C GLN A 199 31.59 -14.28 17.82
N GLN A 200 30.87 -13.18 17.56
CA GLN A 200 30.36 -12.29 18.59
C GLN A 200 29.21 -12.95 19.35
N ARG A 201 29.18 -12.77 20.67
CA ARG A 201 28.09 -13.25 21.51
C ARG A 201 26.83 -12.44 21.23
N MET A 202 25.74 -13.13 20.91
CA MET A 202 24.46 -12.48 20.59
C MET A 202 23.72 -12.12 21.88
N ALA A 203 23.29 -10.86 22.01
CA ALA A 203 22.53 -10.39 23.17
C ALA A 203 21.12 -10.98 23.22
N ASN A 204 20.53 -11.31 22.07
CA ASN A 204 19.24 -12.01 21.94
C ASN A 204 19.29 -13.03 20.79
N THR A 205 18.39 -14.02 20.83
CA THR A 205 18.25 -15.08 19.81
C THR A 205 17.12 -14.79 18.83
N THR A 206 16.64 -13.54 18.77
CA THR A 206 15.55 -13.13 17.90
C THR A 206 16.00 -13.10 16.44
N LEU A 207 15.25 -13.80 15.57
CA LEU A 207 15.51 -13.85 14.13
C LEU A 207 14.55 -12.92 13.40
N THR A 208 15.09 -11.95 12.66
CA THR A 208 14.29 -10.99 11.88
C THR A 208 14.34 -11.37 10.40
N ALA A 209 13.20 -11.60 9.74
CA ALA A 209 13.21 -11.95 8.32
C ALA A 209 13.77 -10.82 7.44
N ASN A 210 14.65 -11.15 6.49
CA ASN A 210 15.24 -10.21 5.54
C ASN A 210 14.42 -10.19 4.24
N TYR A 211 13.35 -9.40 4.24
CA TYR A 211 12.43 -9.35 3.10
C TYR A 211 13.08 -8.83 1.81
N VAL A 212 14.03 -7.91 1.94
CA VAL A 212 14.78 -7.32 0.83
C VAL A 212 15.64 -8.37 0.15
N LEU A 213 16.49 -9.08 0.91
CA LEU A 213 17.38 -10.09 0.34
C LEU A 213 16.61 -11.24 -0.32
N ARG A 214 15.47 -11.63 0.25
CA ARG A 214 14.61 -12.64 -0.37
C ARG A 214 14.05 -12.19 -1.72
N SER A 215 13.67 -10.92 -1.84
CA SER A 215 13.21 -10.34 -3.12
C SER A 215 14.33 -10.35 -4.16
N LEU A 216 15.54 -9.95 -3.76
CA LEU A 216 16.73 -9.95 -4.64
C LEU A 216 17.11 -11.36 -5.09
N ILE A 217 17.05 -12.34 -4.18
CA ILE A 217 17.29 -13.75 -4.51
C ILE A 217 16.26 -14.28 -5.50
N SER A 218 14.98 -13.92 -5.31
CA SER A 218 13.90 -14.35 -6.21
C SER A 218 14.11 -13.81 -7.63
N GLN A 219 14.42 -12.52 -7.75
CA GLN A 219 14.73 -11.87 -9.03
C GLN A 219 15.98 -12.46 -9.70
N TRP A 220 17.01 -12.78 -8.92
CA TRP A 220 18.22 -13.43 -9.43
C TRP A 220 17.93 -14.85 -9.93
N CYS A 221 17.09 -15.62 -9.22
CA CYS A 221 16.67 -16.95 -9.66
C CYS A 221 15.93 -16.90 -10.99
N GLU A 222 14.96 -15.98 -11.13
CA GLU A 222 14.18 -15.78 -12.35
C GLU A 222 15.08 -15.41 -13.55
N THR A 223 16.03 -14.50 -13.34
CA THR A 223 16.96 -14.06 -14.39
C THR A 223 17.91 -15.17 -14.86
N ASN A 224 18.20 -16.15 -13.99
CA ASN A 224 19.12 -17.26 -14.29
C ASN A 224 18.41 -18.59 -14.59
N GLY A 225 17.07 -18.59 -14.74
CA GLY A 225 16.29 -19.78 -15.02
C GLY A 225 16.31 -20.83 -13.89
N ILE A 226 16.59 -20.41 -12.66
CA ILE A 226 16.53 -21.26 -11.46
C ILE A 226 15.13 -21.12 -10.86
N GLU A 227 14.49 -22.24 -10.51
CA GLU A 227 13.17 -22.22 -9.89
C GLU A 227 13.22 -21.46 -8.55
N ALA A 228 12.46 -20.36 -8.47
CA ALA A 228 12.43 -19.50 -7.29
C ALA A 228 12.05 -20.33 -6.03
N PRO A 229 12.73 -20.13 -4.88
CA PRO A 229 12.41 -20.85 -3.66
C PRO A 229 10.98 -20.56 -3.18
N LYS A 230 10.05 -21.45 -3.50
CA LYS A 230 8.70 -21.42 -2.92
C LYS A 230 8.83 -21.74 -1.44
N ARG A 231 8.18 -20.95 -0.58
CA ARG A 231 7.99 -21.29 0.85
C ARG A 231 7.46 -22.71 0.92
N SER A 232 8.26 -23.66 1.39
CA SER A 232 7.66 -24.79 2.09
C SER A 232 7.05 -24.17 3.33
N SER A 233 5.72 -24.09 3.35
CA SER A 233 4.95 -23.92 4.56
C SER A 233 5.28 -25.11 5.47
N GLN A 234 6.41 -25.06 6.16
CA GLN A 234 6.60 -25.90 7.32
C GLN A 234 5.67 -25.38 8.40
N PRO A 235 4.94 -26.28 9.07
CA PRO A 235 3.91 -25.92 10.01
C PRO A 235 4.60 -25.18 11.16
N ASN A 236 4.22 -23.91 11.34
CA ASN A 236 4.23 -23.33 12.68
C ASN A 236 3.64 -24.40 13.60
N LYS A 237 4.26 -24.65 14.77
CA LYS A 237 3.67 -25.46 15.87
C LYS A 237 2.15 -25.34 15.77
N PRO A 238 1.40 -26.44 15.55
CA PRO A 238 -0.03 -26.32 15.30
C PRO A 238 -0.58 -25.47 16.43
N MET A 239 -1.10 -24.30 16.08
CA MET A 239 -2.00 -23.62 16.99
C MET A 239 -3.03 -24.68 17.39
N PRO A 240 -3.36 -24.80 18.68
CA PRO A 240 -4.34 -25.79 19.10
C PRO A 240 -5.54 -25.67 18.18
N ALA A 241 -5.95 -26.78 17.57
CA ALA A 241 -7.14 -26.79 16.72
C ALA A 241 -8.33 -26.36 17.57
N CYS A 242 -9.30 -25.66 16.97
CA CYS A 242 -10.49 -25.22 17.67
C CYS A 242 -11.12 -26.41 18.41
N SER A 243 -11.29 -26.32 19.73
CA SER A 243 -11.88 -27.45 20.46
C SER A 243 -13.33 -27.65 20.02
N SER A 244 -13.84 -28.88 20.15
CA SER A 244 -15.23 -29.19 19.81
C SER A 244 -16.24 -28.33 20.58
N SER A 245 -15.92 -27.99 21.83
CA SER A 245 -16.72 -27.10 22.67
C SER A 245 -16.71 -25.65 22.18
N GLU A 246 -15.53 -25.10 21.85
CA GLU A 246 -15.41 -23.75 21.27
C GLU A 246 -16.14 -23.67 19.93
N ARG A 247 -16.00 -24.70 19.10
CA ARG A 247 -16.66 -24.77 17.81
C ARG A 247 -18.18 -24.80 17.96
N ALA A 248 -18.71 -25.63 18.86
CA ALA A 248 -20.15 -25.70 19.13
C ALA A 248 -20.70 -24.35 19.65
N ASN A 249 -19.95 -23.66 20.52
CA ASN A 249 -20.33 -22.34 21.01
C ASN A 249 -20.38 -21.31 19.87
N ILE A 250 -19.40 -21.32 18.96
CA ILE A 250 -19.39 -20.43 17.80
C ILE A 250 -20.55 -20.77 16.87
N ASP A 251 -20.76 -22.05 16.54
CA ASP A 251 -21.85 -22.48 15.66
C ASP A 251 -23.24 -22.09 16.22
N ALA A 252 -23.42 -22.14 17.55
CA ALA A 252 -24.64 -21.64 18.20
C ALA A 252 -24.84 -20.13 18.01
N LEU A 253 -23.76 -19.34 18.06
CA LEU A 253 -23.81 -17.90 17.76
C LEU A 253 -24.12 -17.65 16.29
N LEU A 254 -23.55 -18.44 15.36
CA LEU A 254 -23.85 -18.31 13.93
C LEU A 254 -25.32 -18.62 13.63
N SER A 255 -25.90 -19.60 14.30
CA SER A 255 -27.34 -19.88 14.22
C SER A 255 -28.19 -18.66 14.64
N LYS A 256 -27.81 -18.01 15.75
CA LYS A 256 -28.48 -16.78 16.22
C LYS A 256 -28.30 -15.58 15.28
N LEU A 257 -27.16 -15.46 14.58
CA LEU A 257 -26.99 -14.42 13.54
C LEU A 257 -27.97 -14.59 12.37
N CYS A 258 -28.41 -15.83 12.08
CA CYS A 258 -29.38 -16.13 11.04
C CYS A 258 -30.84 -16.08 11.53
N SER A 259 -31.06 -15.82 12.82
CA SER A 259 -32.40 -15.70 13.39
C SER A 259 -33.15 -14.50 12.80
N PRO A 260 -34.48 -14.58 12.62
CA PRO A 260 -35.28 -13.41 12.24
C PRO A 260 -35.40 -12.37 13.37
N ASP A 261 -35.02 -12.70 14.61
CA ASP A 261 -35.09 -11.78 15.75
C ASP A 261 -33.88 -10.81 15.75
N PRO A 262 -34.12 -9.49 15.59
CA PRO A 262 -33.04 -8.50 15.61
C PRO A 262 -32.30 -8.43 16.95
N GLU A 263 -32.91 -8.81 18.06
CA GLU A 263 -32.24 -8.87 19.36
C GLU A 263 -31.23 -10.02 19.42
N GLU A 264 -31.62 -11.20 18.93
CA GLU A 264 -30.73 -12.36 18.85
C GLU A 264 -29.54 -12.10 17.92
N GLN A 265 -29.79 -11.47 16.76
CA GLN A 265 -28.74 -11.05 15.84
C GLN A 265 -27.75 -10.09 16.50
N ARG A 266 -28.26 -9.06 17.18
CA ARG A 266 -27.44 -8.05 17.87
C ARG A 266 -26.59 -8.68 18.97
N SER A 267 -27.21 -9.51 19.81
CA SER A 267 -26.52 -10.20 20.91
C SER A 267 -25.43 -11.13 20.38
N ALA A 268 -25.73 -11.91 19.33
CA ALA A 268 -24.76 -12.81 18.72
C ALA A 268 -23.58 -12.06 18.09
N ALA A 269 -23.84 -10.95 17.37
CA ALA A 269 -22.79 -10.10 16.82
C ALA A 269 -21.92 -9.46 17.93
N ALA A 270 -22.54 -9.03 19.03
CA ALA A 270 -21.84 -8.49 20.19
C ALA A 270 -20.91 -9.53 20.83
N GLU A 271 -21.37 -10.76 21.00
CA GLU A 271 -20.58 -11.87 21.56
C GLU A 271 -19.43 -12.27 20.65
N LEU A 272 -19.66 -12.41 19.34
CA LEU A 272 -18.59 -12.70 18.38
C LEU A 272 -17.53 -11.61 18.35
N ARG A 273 -17.93 -10.34 18.43
CA ARG A 273 -17.01 -9.20 18.56
C ARG A 273 -16.12 -9.34 19.80
N LEU A 274 -16.70 -9.70 20.95
CA LEU A 274 -15.96 -9.89 22.20
C LEU A 274 -15.02 -11.10 22.12
N LEU A 275 -15.48 -12.23 21.57
CA LEU A 275 -14.67 -13.43 21.38
C LEU A 275 -13.47 -13.15 20.46
N ALA A 276 -13.69 -12.47 19.34
CA ALA A 276 -12.63 -12.09 18.41
C ALA A 276 -11.62 -11.12 19.05
N LYS A 277 -12.05 -10.25 19.98
CA LYS A 277 -11.14 -9.33 20.69
C LYS A 277 -10.15 -10.07 21.59
N ARG A 278 -10.55 -11.18 22.23
CA ARG A 278 -9.81 -11.83 23.32
C ARG A 278 -8.42 -12.34 22.93
N ASN A 279 -8.28 -13.05 21.82
CA ASN A 279 -7.00 -13.62 21.40
C ASN A 279 -6.99 -13.95 19.90
N ALA A 280 -5.83 -14.37 19.37
CA ALA A 280 -5.65 -14.75 17.97
C ALA A 280 -6.36 -16.06 17.60
N HIS A 281 -6.35 -17.05 18.51
CA HIS A 281 -6.97 -18.36 18.29
C HIS A 281 -8.48 -18.27 18.03
N ASN A 282 -9.21 -17.48 18.83
CA ASN A 282 -10.63 -17.23 18.62
C ASN A 282 -10.91 -16.58 17.27
N ARG A 283 -10.05 -15.66 16.80
CA ARG A 283 -10.22 -15.01 15.49
C ARG A 283 -10.16 -16.04 14.37
N LEU A 284 -9.23 -17.00 14.47
CA LEU A 284 -9.11 -18.09 13.50
C LEU A 284 -10.34 -19.01 13.56
N CYS A 285 -10.69 -19.52 14.75
CA CYS A 285 -11.88 -20.36 14.96
C CYS A 285 -13.17 -19.74 14.40
N ILE A 286 -13.39 -18.45 14.65
CA ILE A 286 -14.60 -17.73 14.19
C ILE A 286 -14.62 -17.63 12.66
N ALA A 287 -13.47 -17.33 12.04
CA ALA A 287 -13.37 -17.26 10.59
C ALA A 287 -13.55 -18.63 9.92
N GLU A 288 -12.89 -19.67 10.45
CA GLU A 288 -13.06 -21.08 10.03
C GLU A 288 -14.49 -21.60 10.24
N ALA A 289 -15.26 -20.95 11.14
CA ALA A 289 -16.66 -21.25 11.32
C ALA A 289 -17.59 -20.68 10.25
N GLY A 290 -17.07 -19.86 9.35
CA GLY A 290 -17.90 -19.22 8.32
C GLY A 290 -18.68 -18.02 8.85
N ALA A 291 -18.19 -17.38 9.92
CA ALA A 291 -18.82 -16.17 10.46
C ALA A 291 -18.74 -14.98 9.51
N ILE A 292 -17.71 -14.90 8.66
CA ILE A 292 -17.42 -13.72 7.82
C ILE A 292 -18.60 -13.35 6.90
N PRO A 293 -19.16 -14.25 6.07
CA PRO A 293 -20.32 -13.91 5.23
C PRO A 293 -21.56 -13.45 6.03
N LEU A 294 -21.79 -14.03 7.21
CA LEU A 294 -22.92 -13.66 8.07
C LEU A 294 -22.71 -12.27 8.71
N LEU A 295 -21.49 -11.94 9.11
CA LEU A 295 -21.18 -10.59 9.58
C LEU A 295 -21.31 -9.55 8.46
N LEU A 296 -20.97 -9.92 7.22
CA LEU A 296 -21.10 -9.04 6.06
C LEU A 296 -22.55 -8.72 5.71
N SER A 297 -23.48 -9.67 5.85
CA SER A 297 -24.90 -9.40 5.62
C SER A 297 -25.46 -8.40 6.64
N LEU A 298 -25.01 -8.49 7.90
CA LEU A 298 -25.42 -7.56 8.97
C LEU A 298 -24.87 -6.15 8.82
N LEU A 299 -23.87 -5.92 7.98
CA LEU A 299 -23.41 -4.55 7.66
C LEU A 299 -24.46 -3.70 6.96
N SER A 300 -25.46 -4.33 6.34
CA SER A 300 -26.60 -3.65 5.71
C SER A 300 -27.83 -3.56 6.63
N SER A 301 -27.71 -3.94 7.90
CA SER A 301 -28.81 -3.86 8.87
C SER A 301 -29.23 -2.42 9.12
N SER A 302 -30.54 -2.19 9.23
CA SER A 302 -31.09 -0.89 9.66
C SER A 302 -30.86 -0.59 11.14
N ASP A 303 -30.56 -1.61 11.94
CA ASP A 303 -30.18 -1.43 13.34
C ASP A 303 -28.69 -1.06 13.46
N LEU A 304 -28.44 0.21 13.79
CA LEU A 304 -27.10 0.77 13.90
C LEU A 304 -26.23 0.02 14.93
N ARG A 305 -26.80 -0.50 16.02
CA ARG A 305 -26.03 -1.26 17.01
C ARG A 305 -25.56 -2.60 16.46
N THR A 306 -26.42 -3.29 15.72
CA THR A 306 -26.06 -4.54 15.03
C THR A 306 -24.99 -4.29 13.98
N GLN A 307 -25.15 -3.25 13.14
CA GLN A 307 -24.15 -2.86 12.14
C GLN A 307 -22.79 -2.55 12.78
N GLU A 308 -22.78 -1.82 13.90
CA GLU A 308 -21.57 -1.46 14.64
C GLU A 308 -20.87 -2.69 15.24
N HIS A 309 -21.63 -3.61 15.85
CA HIS A 309 -21.08 -4.87 16.34
C HIS A 309 -20.49 -5.72 15.21
N ALA A 310 -21.18 -5.80 14.08
CA ALA A 310 -20.74 -6.56 12.91
C ALA A 310 -19.43 -6.01 12.33
N VAL A 311 -19.33 -4.69 12.09
CA VAL A 311 -18.10 -4.09 11.55
C VAL A 311 -16.94 -4.19 12.54
N THR A 312 -17.21 -4.08 13.85
CA THR A 312 -16.17 -4.22 14.88
C THR A 312 -15.71 -5.67 15.02
N ALA A 313 -16.60 -6.65 14.87
CA ALA A 313 -16.23 -8.05 14.81
C ALA A 313 -15.32 -8.31 13.59
N LEU A 314 -15.69 -7.81 12.41
CA LEU A 314 -14.86 -7.91 11.20
C LEU A 314 -13.50 -7.24 11.36
N LEU A 315 -13.44 -6.05 11.98
CA LEU A 315 -12.18 -5.41 12.33
C LEU A 315 -11.31 -6.33 13.18
N ASN A 316 -11.87 -6.91 14.25
CA ASN A 316 -11.12 -7.83 15.10
C ASN A 316 -10.65 -9.06 14.31
N LEU A 317 -11.48 -9.63 13.44
CA LEU A 317 -11.08 -10.76 12.61
C LEU A 317 -9.95 -10.38 11.63
N SER A 318 -9.99 -9.18 11.05
CA SER A 318 -9.00 -8.72 10.07
C SER A 318 -7.61 -8.50 10.65
N ILE A 319 -7.45 -8.36 11.97
CA ILE A 319 -6.14 -8.24 12.63
C ILE A 319 -5.30 -9.51 12.42
N HIS A 320 -5.92 -10.68 12.23
CA HIS A 320 -5.21 -11.92 11.97
C HIS A 320 -4.89 -12.07 10.48
N GLU A 321 -3.61 -12.29 10.13
CA GLU A 321 -3.16 -12.40 8.73
C GLU A 321 -3.92 -13.49 7.95
N ASP A 322 -4.04 -14.69 8.53
CA ASP A 322 -4.72 -15.82 7.87
C ASP A 322 -6.21 -15.56 7.55
N ASN A 323 -6.84 -14.63 8.27
CA ASN A 323 -8.24 -14.27 8.03
C ASN A 323 -8.41 -13.27 6.90
N LYS A 324 -7.40 -12.46 6.57
CA LYS A 324 -7.53 -11.36 5.61
C LYS A 324 -7.94 -11.86 4.22
N ALA A 325 -7.35 -12.98 3.78
CA ALA A 325 -7.69 -13.59 2.49
C ALA A 325 -9.16 -14.04 2.43
N SER A 326 -9.67 -14.65 3.51
CA SER A 326 -11.07 -15.06 3.61
C SER A 326 -12.03 -13.87 3.64
N ILE A 327 -11.66 -12.79 4.34
CA ILE A 327 -12.42 -11.53 4.37
C ILE A 327 -12.50 -10.92 2.97
N MET A 328 -11.38 -10.82 2.27
CA MET A 328 -11.34 -10.26 0.92
C MET A 328 -12.13 -11.11 -0.09
N SER A 329 -11.93 -12.44 -0.05
CA SER A 329 -12.62 -13.38 -0.95
C SER A 329 -14.13 -13.43 -0.73
N SER A 330 -14.61 -13.07 0.48
CA SER A 330 -16.04 -12.95 0.79
C SER A 330 -16.67 -11.66 0.24
N GLY A 331 -15.92 -10.82 -0.47
CA GLY A 331 -16.45 -9.58 -1.03
C GLY A 331 -16.71 -8.50 0.02
N ALA A 332 -15.89 -8.43 1.09
CA ALA A 332 -16.14 -7.53 2.21
C ALA A 332 -16.06 -6.03 1.86
N VAL A 333 -15.23 -5.66 0.88
CA VAL A 333 -14.84 -4.25 0.64
C VAL A 333 -16.05 -3.35 0.34
N PRO A 334 -16.97 -3.67 -0.59
CA PRO A 334 -18.13 -2.81 -0.85
C PRO A 334 -19.02 -2.59 0.39
N SER A 335 -19.26 -3.63 1.19
CA SER A 335 -20.07 -3.53 2.42
C SER A 335 -19.39 -2.70 3.50
N VAL A 336 -18.07 -2.84 3.67
CA VAL A 336 -17.30 -2.01 4.61
C VAL A 336 -17.29 -0.54 4.16
N VAL A 337 -17.16 -0.28 2.85
CA VAL A 337 -17.24 1.09 2.30
C VAL A 337 -18.65 1.68 2.46
N HIS A 338 -19.70 0.86 2.37
CA HIS A 338 -21.06 1.31 2.66
C HIS A 338 -21.19 1.80 4.12
N VAL A 339 -20.67 1.03 5.08
CA VAL A 339 -20.66 1.43 6.51
C VAL A 339 -19.81 2.69 6.74
N LEU A 340 -18.67 2.81 6.07
CA LEU A 340 -17.82 4.01 6.15
C LEU A 340 -18.54 5.29 5.69
N LYS A 341 -19.48 5.17 4.74
CA LYS A 341 -20.27 6.30 4.22
C LYS A 341 -21.49 6.60 5.10
N ASN A 342 -22.20 5.57 5.55
CA ASN A 342 -23.56 5.72 6.08
C ASN A 342 -23.75 5.31 7.55
N GLY A 343 -22.73 4.72 8.18
CA GLY A 343 -22.82 4.20 9.55
C GLY A 343 -22.76 5.28 10.64
N SER A 344 -22.94 4.85 11.90
CA SER A 344 -22.64 5.68 13.07
C SER A 344 -21.18 6.14 13.06
N MET A 345 -20.83 7.19 13.81
CA MET A 345 -19.44 7.64 13.87
C MET A 345 -18.48 6.52 14.30
N GLU A 346 -18.86 5.72 15.30
CA GLU A 346 -18.07 4.56 15.74
C GLU A 346 -18.02 3.46 14.65
N ALA A 347 -19.11 3.18 13.95
CA ALA A 347 -19.11 2.21 12.85
C ALA A 347 -18.21 2.66 11.69
N ARG A 348 -18.21 3.96 11.36
CA ARG A 348 -17.35 4.56 10.31
C ARG A 348 -15.87 4.48 10.70
N GLU A 349 -15.55 4.76 11.96
CA GLU A 349 -14.20 4.58 12.54
C GLU A 349 -13.72 3.14 12.40
N ASN A 350 -14.53 2.19 12.86
CA ASN A 350 -14.19 0.77 12.78
C ASN A 350 -14.10 0.27 11.32
N ALA A 351 -14.91 0.82 10.40
CA ALA A 351 -14.79 0.55 8.97
C ALA A 351 -13.46 1.06 8.40
N ALA A 352 -13.04 2.28 8.73
CA ALA A 352 -11.75 2.83 8.32
C ALA A 352 -10.58 2.00 8.85
N ALA A 353 -10.62 1.59 10.12
CA ALA A 353 -9.62 0.72 10.72
C ALA A 353 -9.57 -0.67 10.05
N THR A 354 -10.73 -1.20 9.61
CA THR A 354 -10.79 -2.48 8.89
C THR A 354 -10.11 -2.36 7.53
N LEU A 355 -10.41 -1.30 6.78
CA LEU A 355 -9.77 -1.02 5.49
C LEU A 355 -8.26 -0.81 5.66
N PHE A 356 -7.83 -0.10 6.71
CA PHE A 356 -6.40 0.03 7.04
C PHE A 356 -5.76 -1.34 7.28
N SER A 357 -6.37 -2.18 8.12
CA SER A 357 -5.89 -3.52 8.44
C SER A 357 -5.73 -4.41 7.20
N LEU A 358 -6.68 -4.34 6.25
CA LEU A 358 -6.62 -5.10 5.00
C LEU A 358 -5.60 -4.50 4.02
N SER A 359 -5.47 -3.17 3.98
CA SER A 359 -4.54 -2.47 3.10
C SER A 359 -3.06 -2.68 3.44
N VAL A 360 -2.73 -3.41 4.51
CA VAL A 360 -1.33 -3.81 4.77
C VAL A 360 -0.82 -4.78 3.69
N VAL A 361 -1.73 -5.55 3.07
CA VAL A 361 -1.44 -6.47 1.97
C VAL A 361 -1.55 -5.72 0.64
N ASP A 362 -0.45 -5.68 -0.12
CA ASP A 362 -0.33 -4.86 -1.34
C ASP A 362 -1.37 -5.24 -2.41
N GLU A 363 -1.66 -6.53 -2.55
CA GLU A 363 -2.63 -7.09 -3.50
C GLU A 363 -4.04 -6.54 -3.25
N TYR A 364 -4.37 -6.22 -1.99
CA TYR A 364 -5.71 -5.74 -1.63
C TYR A 364 -5.87 -4.23 -1.85
N LYS A 365 -4.76 -3.48 -1.94
CA LYS A 365 -4.79 -2.02 -2.04
C LYS A 365 -5.49 -1.53 -3.31
N VAL A 366 -5.27 -2.20 -4.44
CA VAL A 366 -5.91 -1.87 -5.72
C VAL A 366 -7.42 -2.08 -5.65
N MET A 367 -7.83 -3.23 -5.12
CA MET A 367 -9.24 -3.58 -4.96
C MET A 367 -9.94 -2.60 -4.01
N ILE A 368 -9.33 -2.27 -2.87
CA ILE A 368 -9.88 -1.31 -1.92
C ILE A 368 -9.99 0.08 -2.56
N GLY A 369 -8.94 0.54 -3.26
CA GLY A 369 -8.92 1.82 -3.94
C GLY A 369 -10.03 1.99 -5.00
N GLY A 370 -10.31 0.93 -5.75
CA GLY A 370 -11.33 0.92 -6.81
C GLY A 370 -12.79 0.99 -6.35
N THR A 371 -13.09 0.75 -5.07
CA THR A 371 -14.48 0.71 -4.56
C THR A 371 -15.02 2.05 -4.06
N GLY A 372 -14.27 3.13 -4.24
CA GLY A 372 -14.64 4.45 -3.70
C GLY A 372 -14.44 4.57 -2.19
N ALA A 373 -13.55 3.74 -1.61
CA ALA A 373 -13.11 3.87 -0.22
C ALA A 373 -12.44 5.22 0.04
N ILE A 374 -11.62 5.70 -0.90
CA ILE A 374 -10.81 6.92 -0.73
C ILE A 374 -11.66 8.19 -0.50
N PRO A 375 -12.67 8.51 -1.34
CA PRO A 375 -13.55 9.65 -1.06
C PRO A 375 -14.21 9.57 0.32
N ALA A 376 -14.67 8.38 0.72
CA ALA A 376 -15.32 8.18 2.02
C ALA A 376 -14.35 8.37 3.20
N LEU A 377 -13.11 7.91 3.06
CA LEU A 377 -12.05 8.14 4.05
C LEU A 377 -11.68 9.63 4.15
N VAL A 378 -11.69 10.39 3.04
CA VAL A 378 -11.43 11.84 3.05
C VAL A 378 -12.55 12.61 3.79
N VAL A 379 -13.81 12.19 3.60
CA VAL A 379 -14.93 12.76 4.36
C VAL A 379 -14.76 12.47 5.86
N LEU A 380 -14.43 11.22 6.23
CA LEU A 380 -14.17 10.87 7.64
C LEU A 380 -12.96 11.62 8.22
N LEU A 381 -11.93 11.91 7.41
CA LEU A 381 -10.80 12.72 7.85
C LEU A 381 -11.18 14.19 8.15
N SER A 382 -12.22 14.70 7.49
CA SER A 382 -12.67 16.09 7.65
C SER A 382 -13.63 16.23 8.84
N GLU A 383 -14.64 15.36 8.89
CA GLU A 383 -15.79 15.44 9.81
C GLU A 383 -15.72 14.45 10.98
N GLY A 384 -14.75 13.53 10.96
CA GLY A 384 -14.60 12.47 11.95
C GLY A 384 -14.30 12.95 13.37
N SER A 385 -14.50 12.06 14.35
CA SER A 385 -13.89 12.24 15.68
C SER A 385 -12.36 12.20 15.58
N GLN A 386 -11.64 12.53 16.66
CA GLN A 386 -10.18 12.40 16.69
C GLN A 386 -9.71 10.98 16.34
N ARG A 387 -10.46 9.96 16.78
CA ARG A 387 -10.21 8.56 16.41
C ARG A 387 -10.47 8.31 14.92
N GLY A 388 -11.61 8.80 14.40
CA GLY A 388 -11.96 8.65 12.99
C GLY A 388 -10.98 9.31 12.05
N LYS A 389 -10.50 10.51 12.40
CA LYS A 389 -9.46 11.21 11.64
C LYS A 389 -8.16 10.41 11.60
N LYS A 390 -7.74 9.86 12.74
CA LYS A 390 -6.55 9.00 12.85
C LYS A 390 -6.68 7.73 11.99
N ASP A 391 -7.78 7.01 12.12
CA ASP A 391 -7.99 5.74 11.39
C ASP A 391 -8.13 6.00 9.88
N ALA A 392 -8.80 7.09 9.49
CA ALA A 392 -8.91 7.51 8.10
C ALA A 392 -7.55 7.90 7.50
N ALA A 393 -6.73 8.67 8.24
CA ALA A 393 -5.40 9.06 7.79
C ALA A 393 -4.49 7.83 7.58
N ALA A 394 -4.53 6.87 8.50
CA ALA A 394 -3.74 5.63 8.40
C ALA A 394 -4.15 4.79 7.18
N ALA A 395 -5.46 4.62 6.95
CA ALA A 395 -5.98 3.92 5.77
C ALA A 395 -5.57 4.61 4.46
N LEU A 396 -5.73 5.94 4.39
CA LEU A 396 -5.35 6.74 3.22
C LEU A 396 -3.84 6.65 2.94
N PHE A 397 -3.00 6.69 3.97
CA PHE A 397 -1.55 6.53 3.82
C PHE A 397 -1.19 5.22 3.11
N ASN A 398 -1.69 4.09 3.61
CA ASN A 398 -1.38 2.78 3.03
C ASN A 398 -1.90 2.63 1.60
N LEU A 399 -3.12 3.10 1.34
CA LEU A 399 -3.76 2.97 0.03
C LEU A 399 -3.11 3.86 -1.02
N CYS A 400 -2.62 5.03 -0.65
CA CYS A 400 -2.11 6.00 -1.61
C CYS A 400 -0.59 5.95 -1.85
N ILE A 401 0.16 5.28 -0.97
CA ILE A 401 1.59 4.98 -1.23
C ILE A 401 1.73 3.97 -2.37
N TYR A 402 0.74 3.10 -2.54
CA TYR A 402 0.79 2.08 -3.57
C TYR A 402 0.62 2.67 -4.98
N GLN A 403 1.59 2.39 -5.85
CA GLN A 403 1.67 3.01 -7.18
C GLN A 403 0.50 2.62 -8.10
N GLY A 404 -0.02 1.39 -8.00
CA GLY A 404 -1.15 0.92 -8.81
C GLY A 404 -2.45 1.68 -8.57
N ASN A 405 -2.55 2.38 -7.43
CA ASN A 405 -3.70 3.21 -7.09
C ASN A 405 -3.60 4.64 -7.66
N LYS A 406 -2.44 5.06 -8.19
CA LYS A 406 -2.26 6.41 -8.76
C LYS A 406 -3.19 6.69 -9.94
N GLY A 407 -3.54 5.68 -10.75
CA GLY A 407 -4.46 5.82 -11.89
C GLY A 407 -5.89 6.15 -11.45
N SER A 408 -6.40 5.49 -10.41
CA SER A 408 -7.74 5.70 -9.87
C SER A 408 -7.94 7.06 -9.20
N TYR A 409 -6.85 7.77 -8.85
CA TYR A 409 -6.89 9.09 -8.18
C TYR A 409 -6.40 10.25 -9.05
N ARG A 410 -6.06 10.02 -10.33
CA ARG A 410 -5.54 11.05 -11.26
C ARG A 410 -6.47 12.24 -11.47
N GLY A 411 -7.75 12.14 -11.09
CA GLY A 411 -8.71 13.25 -11.09
C GLY A 411 -8.84 14.04 -9.78
N SER A 412 -8.17 13.66 -8.68
CA SER A 412 -8.39 14.25 -7.34
C SER A 412 -7.10 14.64 -6.64
N ARG A 413 -6.68 15.91 -6.77
CA ARG A 413 -5.53 16.49 -6.03
C ARG A 413 -5.72 16.45 -4.50
N ALA A 414 -6.95 16.26 -4.00
CA ALA A 414 -7.24 15.99 -2.59
C ALA A 414 -6.54 14.71 -2.09
N CYS A 415 -6.35 13.71 -2.95
CA CYS A 415 -5.63 12.49 -2.63
C CYS A 415 -4.13 12.76 -2.42
N SER A 416 -3.54 13.70 -3.15
CA SER A 416 -2.13 14.11 -2.97
C SER A 416 -1.91 14.93 -1.71
N CYS A 417 -2.88 15.76 -1.30
CA CYS A 417 -2.83 16.50 -0.04
C CYS A 417 -3.09 15.58 1.16
N ALA A 418 -4.08 14.69 1.07
CA ALA A 418 -4.32 13.64 2.06
C ALA A 418 -3.11 12.71 2.21
N CYS A 419 -2.43 12.36 1.10
CA CYS A 419 -1.13 11.67 1.14
C CYS A 419 -0.08 12.45 1.92
N ARG A 420 0.00 13.78 1.73
CA ARG A 420 1.03 14.62 2.34
C ARG A 420 0.77 14.84 3.83
N VAL A 421 -0.51 15.06 4.20
CA VAL A 421 -0.97 15.13 5.59
C VAL A 421 -0.77 13.79 6.29
N ALA A 422 -1.20 12.68 5.68
CA ALA A 422 -1.03 11.35 6.24
C ALA A 422 0.45 10.93 6.35
N ARG A 423 1.29 11.30 5.38
CA ARG A 423 2.75 11.13 5.47
C ARG A 423 3.35 11.88 6.66
N LYS A 424 2.91 13.11 6.91
CA LYS A 424 3.42 13.94 8.01
C LYS A 424 2.96 13.43 9.37
N TRP A 425 1.68 13.06 9.48
CA TRP A 425 1.09 12.49 10.70
C TRP A 425 1.76 11.19 11.13
N VAL A 426 2.11 10.32 10.17
CA VAL A 426 2.89 9.10 10.44
C VAL A 426 4.29 9.44 10.91
N THR A 427 5.00 10.39 10.26
CA THR A 427 6.36 10.78 10.68
C THR A 427 6.42 11.43 12.06
N GLU A 428 5.38 12.12 12.49
CA GLU A 428 5.27 12.78 13.80
C GLU A 428 5.03 11.77 14.91
N LYS A 429 4.13 10.80 14.70
CA LYS A 429 3.95 9.66 15.61
C LYS A 429 5.15 8.69 15.63
N GLN A 430 5.87 8.59 14.51
CA GLN A 430 7.12 7.83 14.46
C GLN A 430 8.16 8.47 15.39
N ARG A 431 8.22 9.81 15.49
CA ARG A 431 9.12 10.51 16.45
C ARG A 431 8.71 10.33 17.91
N GLU A 432 7.42 10.34 18.23
CA GLU A 432 6.94 10.02 19.59
C GLU A 432 7.19 8.55 19.97
N CYS A 433 7.17 7.63 19.00
CA CYS A 433 7.46 6.20 19.20
C CYS A 433 8.96 5.85 19.09
N CYS A 434 9.82 6.71 18.55
CA CYS A 434 11.26 6.46 18.33
C CYS A 434 12.10 6.34 19.62
N SER A 435 11.47 6.35 20.80
CA SER A 435 12.07 5.82 22.03
C SER A 435 11.96 4.30 22.18
N CYS A 436 11.32 3.58 21.23
CA CYS A 436 11.17 2.13 21.23
C CYS A 436 11.23 1.54 19.81
N ASP A 437 12.11 0.55 19.61
CA ASP A 437 12.44 -0.20 18.37
C ASP A 437 11.34 -0.32 17.30
N ALA A 438 11.73 -0.16 16.03
CA ALA A 438 10.84 -0.24 14.85
C ALA A 438 10.06 -1.56 14.71
N ALA A 439 10.57 -2.68 15.25
CA ALA A 439 9.84 -3.97 15.32
C ALA A 439 8.79 -4.02 16.44
N SER A 440 8.88 -3.13 17.43
CA SER A 440 7.88 -2.90 18.46
C SER A 440 6.80 -1.92 18.00
N VAL A 441 7.09 -1.02 17.06
CA VAL A 441 6.12 -0.09 16.46
C VAL A 441 5.06 -0.81 15.64
N GLN A 442 5.40 -1.87 14.90
CA GLN A 442 4.39 -2.66 14.15
C GLN A 442 3.44 -3.43 15.09
N ARG A 443 3.94 -3.91 16.25
CA ARG A 443 3.11 -4.54 17.29
C ARG A 443 2.35 -3.52 18.15
N ARG A 444 2.93 -2.33 18.37
CA ARG A 444 2.33 -1.23 19.13
C ARG A 444 1.36 -0.38 18.32
N ALA A 445 1.49 -0.26 17.00
CA ALA A 445 0.49 0.42 16.18
C ALA A 445 -0.84 -0.34 16.19
N THR A 446 -0.78 -1.67 16.16
CA THR A 446 -1.94 -2.54 16.42
C THR A 446 -2.36 -2.46 17.89
N ALA A 447 -1.45 -2.51 18.88
CA ALA A 447 -1.84 -2.42 20.29
C ALA A 447 -2.43 -1.03 20.70
N CYS A 448 -1.99 0.06 20.07
CA CYS A 448 -2.36 1.45 20.36
C CYS A 448 -3.63 1.89 19.59
N ALA A 449 -4.13 1.05 18.68
CA ALA A 449 -5.50 1.14 18.16
C ALA A 449 -6.51 0.40 19.05
N PHE A 450 -6.06 -0.45 20.00
CA PHE A 450 -6.94 -1.35 20.76
C PHE A 450 -6.73 -1.37 22.29
N SER A 451 -5.94 -0.44 22.87
CA SER A 451 -5.92 -0.24 24.32
C SER A 451 -7.15 0.55 24.80
N PRO A 452 -7.85 0.12 25.88
CA PRO A 452 -8.90 0.91 26.49
C PRO A 452 -8.29 2.06 27.30
N CYS A 453 -8.84 3.27 27.17
CA CYS A 453 -8.75 4.23 28.25
C CYS A 453 -9.68 3.75 29.38
N ALA A 454 -9.13 3.63 30.59
CA ALA A 454 -9.91 3.62 31.82
C ALA A 454 -10.63 4.96 32.00
#